data_AF-A0A3M1I6D4-F1
#
_entry.id   AF-A0A3M1I6D4-F1
#
_cell.length_a   1.000
_cell.length_b   1.000
_cell.length_c   1.000
_cell.angle_alpha   90.00
_cell.angle_beta   90.00
_cell.angle_gamma   90.00
#
_symmetry.space_group_name_H-M   'P 1'
#
loop_
_entity.id
_entity.type
_entity.pdbx_description
1 polymer ?
#
loop_
_entity_poly.entity_id
_entity_poly.type
_entity_poly.pdbx_seq_one_letter_code
_entity_poly.pdbx_strand_id
1 'polypeptide(L)'
;MSELSDLFLGKLAIKNNLLCQEELDEALEIQQELRSQGVEKNLGEIMVENGLISKDHLQLLLKAQRNTEMLLENTLYGQLAIKNNLISREQLRECLEEQRRCPHKGPIGQIMVEKGFLNKQQVQAILKAQERLKKNLGG
;
A
#
# COMPACT_ATOMS: atom_id res chain seq x y z
N MET A 1 13.18 6.08 1.60
CA MET A 1 11.95 5.26 1.63
C MET A 1 10.88 6.12 2.28
N SER A 2 9.85 6.65 1.64
CA SER A 2 9.50 6.81 0.22
C SER A 2 8.38 7.85 0.20
N GLU A 3 8.48 8.95 -0.55
CA GLU A 3 7.41 9.96 -0.73
C GLU A 3 6.04 9.35 -1.08
N LEU A 4 6.05 8.16 -1.69
CA LEU A 4 4.87 7.33 -1.93
C LEU A 4 4.12 6.95 -0.64
N SER A 5 4.82 6.66 0.45
CA SER A 5 4.23 6.33 1.75
C SER A 5 3.57 7.55 2.39
N ASP A 6 4.18 8.73 2.24
CA ASP A 6 3.65 10.00 2.76
C ASP A 6 2.41 10.44 1.96
N LEU A 7 2.47 10.34 0.63
CA LEU A 7 1.32 10.58 -0.24
C LEU A 7 0.14 9.64 0.07
N PHE A 8 0.44 8.37 0.39
CA PHE A 8 -0.58 7.41 0.76
C PHE A 8 -1.19 7.70 2.12
N LEU A 9 -0.35 8.03 3.11
CA LEU A 9 -0.78 8.39 4.45
C LEU A 9 -1.68 9.62 4.42
N GLY A 10 -1.30 10.66 3.68
CA GLY A 10 -2.10 11.88 3.50
C GLY A 10 -3.46 11.62 2.87
N LYS A 11 -3.51 10.88 1.75
CA LYS A 11 -4.78 10.49 1.11
C LYS A 11 -5.67 9.67 2.02
N LEU A 12 -5.09 8.79 2.83
CA LEU A 12 -5.82 7.93 3.75
C LEU A 12 -6.37 8.74 4.93
N ALA A 13 -5.61 9.71 5.44
CA ALA A 13 -6.07 10.62 6.49
C ALA A 13 -7.30 11.43 6.06
N ILE A 14 -7.27 11.99 4.85
CA ILE A 14 -8.42 12.70 4.26
C ILE A 14 -9.62 11.77 4.10
N LYS A 15 -9.40 10.57 3.53
CA LYS A 15 -10.49 9.60 3.30
C LYS A 15 -11.15 9.12 4.60
N ASN A 16 -10.42 9.10 5.71
CA ASN A 16 -10.96 8.73 7.02
C ASN A 16 -11.50 9.94 7.81
N ASN A 17 -11.60 11.13 7.18
CA ASN A 17 -12.00 12.39 7.81
C ASN A 17 -11.15 12.75 9.04
N LEU A 18 -9.86 12.36 9.02
CA LEU A 18 -8.91 12.68 10.09
C LEU A 18 -8.15 13.98 9.80
N LEU A 19 -8.07 14.39 8.53
CA LEU A 19 -7.44 15.60 8.06
C LEU A 19 -8.24 16.20 6.90
N CYS A 20 -8.21 17.51 6.76
CA CYS A 20 -8.59 18.21 5.55
C CYS A 20 -7.39 18.40 4.62
N GLN A 21 -7.63 18.82 3.37
CA GLN A 21 -6.57 19.04 2.39
C GLN A 21 -5.59 20.12 2.87
N GLU A 22 -6.11 21.17 3.50
CA GLU A 22 -5.33 22.29 4.02
C GLU A 22 -4.38 21.86 5.15
N GLU A 23 -4.84 20.99 6.06
CA GLU A 23 -4.03 20.46 7.16
C GLU A 23 -2.97 19.48 6.66
N LEU A 24 -3.25 18.75 5.58
CA LEU A 24 -2.25 17.91 4.91
C LEU A 24 -1.17 18.76 4.24
N ASP A 25 -1.56 19.84 3.57
CA ASP A 25 -0.63 20.74 2.89
C ASP A 25 0.31 21.43 3.91
N GLU A 26 -0.22 21.86 5.05
CA GLU A 26 0.60 22.40 6.16
C GLU A 26 1.63 21.38 6.66
N ALA A 27 1.23 20.12 6.89
CA ALA A 27 2.14 19.08 7.32
C ALA A 27 3.25 18.78 6.28
N LEU A 28 2.93 18.88 4.99
CA LEU A 28 3.88 18.69 3.89
C LEU A 28 4.87 19.86 3.77
N GLU A 29 4.42 21.10 3.96
CA GLU A 29 5.30 22.28 3.99
C GLU A 29 6.32 22.16 5.13
N ILE A 30 5.87 21.79 6.34
CA ILE A 30 6.76 21.56 7.49
C ILE A 30 7.77 20.45 7.18
N GLN A 31 7.33 19.35 6.56
CA GLN A 31 8.22 18.24 6.18
C GLN A 31 9.28 18.70 5.18
N GLN A 32 8.89 19.50 4.19
CA GLN A 32 9.79 20.03 3.17
C GLN A 32 10.81 21.00 3.77
N GLU A 33 10.38 21.87 4.69
CA GLU A 33 11.25 22.80 5.40
C GLU A 33 12.28 22.06 6.26
N LEU A 34 11.84 21.07 7.06
CA LEU A 34 12.75 20.22 7.85
C LEU A 34 13.77 19.51 6.96
N ARG A 35 13.32 18.99 5.81
CA ARG A 35 14.19 18.31 4.84
C ARG A 35 15.22 19.27 4.24
N SER A 36 14.85 20.52 3.97
CA SER A 36 15.78 21.56 3.49
C SER A 36 16.87 21.89 4.51
N GLN A 37 16.59 21.70 5.80
CA GLN A 37 17.52 21.86 6.91
C GLN A 37 18.34 20.59 7.18
N GLY A 38 18.17 19.54 6.36
CA GLY A 38 18.84 18.25 6.51
C GLY A 38 18.22 17.32 7.55
N VAL A 39 17.02 17.64 8.05
CA VAL A 39 16.27 16.83 9.00
C VAL A 39 15.25 15.99 8.24
N GLU A 40 15.48 14.68 8.15
CA GLU A 40 14.48 13.75 7.62
C GLU A 40 13.49 13.37 8.73
N LYS A 41 12.21 13.64 8.48
CA LYS A 41 11.13 13.30 9.41
C LYS A 41 9.93 12.74 8.66
N ASN A 42 9.24 11.77 9.27
CA ASN A 42 8.08 11.15 8.65
C ASN A 42 6.87 12.07 8.74
N LEU A 43 6.07 12.12 7.67
CA LEU A 43 4.88 12.98 7.62
C LEU A 43 3.91 12.68 8.78
N GLY A 44 3.74 11.41 9.14
CA GLY A 44 2.90 11.00 10.26
C GLY A 44 3.36 11.52 11.62
N GLU A 45 4.68 11.65 11.84
CA GLU A 45 5.21 12.20 13.09
C GLU A 45 4.98 13.71 13.17
N ILE A 46 5.12 14.41 12.03
CA ILE A 46 4.84 15.85 11.91
C ILE A 46 3.37 16.13 12.20
N MET A 47 2.45 15.31 11.66
CA MET A 47 1.01 15.45 11.91
C MET A 47 0.64 15.30 13.39
N VAL A 48 1.34 14.42 14.12
CA VAL A 48 1.11 14.23 15.56
C VAL A 48 1.69 15.38 16.38
N GLU A 49 2.91 15.81 16.07
CA GLU A 49 3.58 16.88 16.81
C GLU A 49 2.90 18.23 16.66
N ASN A 50 2.34 18.51 15.49
CA ASN A 50 1.55 19.73 15.24
C ASN A 50 0.09 19.62 15.71
N GLY A 51 -0.29 18.49 16.33
CA GLY A 51 -1.63 18.31 16.88
C GLY A 51 -2.74 18.10 15.84
N LEU A 52 -2.38 17.91 14.57
CA LEU A 52 -3.32 17.66 13.48
C LEU A 52 -4.03 16.30 13.63
N ILE A 53 -3.30 15.29 14.12
CA ILE A 53 -3.87 13.98 14.48
C ILE A 53 -3.34 13.48 15.83
N SER A 54 -4.10 12.62 16.50
CA SER A 54 -3.62 11.95 17.71
C SER A 54 -2.69 10.77 17.37
N LYS A 55 -1.85 10.35 18.34
CA LYS A 55 -1.05 9.12 18.19
C LYS A 55 -1.90 7.88 17.89
N ASP A 56 -3.09 7.79 18.48
CA ASP A 56 -4.01 6.67 18.23
C ASP A 56 -4.56 6.70 16.80
N HIS A 57 -4.88 7.88 16.28
CA HIS A 57 -5.30 8.07 14.89
C HIS A 57 -4.17 7.75 13.91
N LEU A 58 -2.93 8.14 14.21
CA LEU A 58 -1.76 7.75 13.41
C LEU A 58 -1.58 6.23 13.39
N GLN A 59 -1.72 5.56 14.54
CA GLN A 59 -1.63 4.10 14.62
C GLN A 59 -2.72 3.40 13.81
N LEU A 60 -3.95 3.93 13.81
CA LEU A 60 -5.04 3.44 12.98
C LEU A 60 -4.75 3.64 11.48
N LEU A 61 -4.23 4.80 11.11
CA LEU A 61 -3.84 5.09 9.72
C LEU A 61 -2.73 4.18 9.23
N LEU A 62 -1.69 3.95 10.02
CA LEU A 62 -0.61 3.04 9.67
C LEU A 62 -1.09 1.59 9.51
N LYS A 63 -2.01 1.14 10.39
CA LYS A 63 -2.65 -0.18 10.25
C LYS A 63 -3.51 -0.25 8.99
N ALA A 64 -4.29 0.78 8.70
CA ALA A 64 -5.13 0.87 7.52
C ALA A 64 -4.31 0.98 6.23
N GLN A 65 -3.19 1.71 6.24
CA GLN A 65 -2.23 1.82 5.14
C GLN A 65 -1.63 0.46 4.81
N ARG A 66 -1.15 -0.29 5.82
CA ARG A 66 -0.60 -1.63 5.63
C ARG A 66 -1.61 -2.60 5.02
N ASN A 67 -2.86 -2.53 5.48
CA ASN A 67 -3.95 -3.34 4.92
C ASN A 67 -4.32 -2.91 3.51
N THR A 68 -4.26 -1.61 3.20
CA THR A 68 -4.61 -1.05 1.89
C THR A 68 -3.53 -1.30 0.85
N GLU A 69 -2.25 -1.15 1.19
CA GLU A 69 -1.11 -1.53 0.35
C GLU A 69 -1.15 -3.03 0.06
N MET A 70 -1.40 -3.87 1.07
CA MET A 70 -1.61 -5.30 0.89
C MET A 70 -2.81 -5.58 -0.04
N LEU A 71 -3.93 -4.84 0.10
CA LEU A 71 -5.09 -5.01 -0.77
C LEU A 71 -4.81 -4.57 -2.21
N LEU A 72 -4.12 -3.46 -2.43
CA LEU A 72 -3.76 -2.94 -3.75
C LEU A 72 -2.75 -3.84 -4.45
N GLU A 73 -1.74 -4.32 -3.72
CA GLU A 73 -0.80 -5.29 -4.26
C GLU A 73 -1.51 -6.57 -4.66
N ASN A 74 -2.39 -7.09 -3.80
CA ASN A 74 -3.18 -8.28 -4.10
C ASN A 74 -4.19 -8.07 -5.24
N THR A 75 -4.79 -6.87 -5.35
CA THR A 75 -5.81 -6.55 -6.36
C THR A 75 -5.16 -6.34 -7.72
N LEU A 76 -4.06 -5.60 -7.80
CA LEU A 76 -3.35 -5.39 -9.06
C LEU A 76 -2.70 -6.70 -9.54
N TYR A 77 -2.11 -7.45 -8.62
CA TYR A 77 -1.54 -8.77 -8.92
C TYR A 77 -2.61 -9.76 -9.38
N GLY A 78 -3.72 -9.86 -8.66
CA GLY A 78 -4.85 -10.72 -8.99
C GLY A 78 -5.53 -10.35 -10.30
N GLN A 79 -5.73 -9.05 -10.56
CA GLN A 79 -6.29 -8.57 -11.83
C GLN A 79 -5.37 -8.84 -13.01
N LEU A 80 -4.04 -8.66 -12.85
CA LEU A 80 -3.07 -9.00 -13.88
C LEU A 80 -3.05 -10.51 -14.15
N ALA A 81 -3.11 -11.34 -13.11
CA ALA A 81 -3.14 -12.79 -13.25
C ALA A 81 -4.41 -13.26 -14.01
N ILE A 82 -5.58 -12.68 -13.71
CA ILE A 82 -6.82 -12.94 -14.46
C ILE A 82 -6.71 -12.43 -15.90
N LYS A 83 -6.21 -11.22 -16.10
CA LYS A 83 -6.10 -10.61 -17.44
C LYS A 83 -5.16 -11.39 -18.36
N ASN A 84 -4.14 -12.04 -17.81
CA ASN A 84 -3.23 -12.92 -18.54
C ASN A 84 -3.76 -14.38 -18.65
N ASN A 85 -5.01 -14.65 -18.27
CA ASN A 85 -5.62 -15.97 -18.23
C ASN A 85 -4.80 -17.01 -17.43
N LEU A 86 -4.06 -16.56 -16.41
CA LEU A 86 -3.21 -17.43 -15.60
C LEU A 86 -3.98 -18.05 -14.43
N ILE A 87 -4.98 -17.33 -13.91
CA ILE A 87 -5.88 -17.81 -12.85
C ILE A 87 -7.31 -17.32 -13.10
N SER A 88 -8.30 -18.01 -12.54
CA SER A 88 -9.70 -17.55 -12.53
C SER A 88 -9.99 -16.60 -11.36
N ARG A 89 -11.14 -15.92 -11.41
CA ARG A 89 -11.63 -15.07 -10.31
C ARG A 89 -11.88 -15.89 -9.04
N GLU A 90 -12.38 -17.11 -9.19
CA GLU A 90 -12.61 -18.05 -8.10
C GLU A 90 -11.30 -18.47 -7.44
N GLN A 91 -10.28 -18.80 -8.23
CA GLN A 91 -8.94 -19.15 -7.71
C GLN A 91 -8.28 -17.97 -6.98
N LEU A 92 -8.41 -16.76 -7.51
CA LEU A 92 -7.95 -15.55 -6.83
C LEU A 92 -8.67 -15.35 -5.49
N ARG A 93 -9.99 -15.53 -5.47
CA ARG A 93 -10.80 -15.39 -4.25
C ARG A 93 -10.38 -16.42 -3.19
N GLU A 94 -10.18 -17.66 -3.58
CA GLU A 94 -9.72 -18.72 -2.67
C GLU A 94 -8.36 -18.38 -2.05
N CYS A 95 -7.40 -17.90 -2.85
CA CYS A 95 -6.10 -17.45 -2.34
C CYS A 95 -6.23 -16.25 -1.39
N LEU A 96 -7.13 -15.30 -1.67
CA LEU A 96 -7.39 -14.14 -0.82
C LEU A 96 -7.99 -14.55 0.53
N GLU A 97 -8.94 -15.48 0.51
CA GLU A 97 -9.56 -16.01 1.72
C GLU A 97 -8.54 -16.78 2.57
N GLU A 98 -7.67 -17.57 1.95
CA GLU A 98 -6.60 -18.28 2.66
C GLU A 98 -5.57 -17.33 3.26
N GLN A 99 -5.16 -16.28 2.53
CA GLN A 99 -4.25 -15.26 3.05
C GLN A 99 -4.86 -14.50 4.24
N ARG A 100 -6.17 -14.18 4.18
CA ARG A 100 -6.89 -13.54 5.29
C ARG A 100 -6.96 -14.44 6.52
N ARG A 101 -7.16 -15.74 6.33
CA ARG A 101 -7.19 -16.72 7.42
C ARG A 101 -5.82 -16.96 8.02
N CYS A 102 -4.76 -16.94 7.20
CA CYS A 102 -3.39 -17.22 7.62
C CYS A 102 -2.42 -16.14 7.08
N PRO A 103 -2.34 -14.96 7.72
CA PRO A 103 -1.48 -13.85 7.26
C PRO A 103 0.02 -14.20 7.20
N HIS A 104 0.44 -15.20 7.99
CA HIS A 104 1.82 -15.68 8.05
C HIS A 104 2.27 -16.47 6.83
N LYS A 105 1.35 -16.87 5.93
CA LYS A 105 1.67 -17.57 4.67
C LYS A 105 2.33 -16.67 3.62
N GLY A 106 2.43 -15.37 3.90
CA GLY A 106 3.12 -14.43 3.03
C GLY A 106 2.24 -13.87 1.91
N PRO A 107 2.85 -13.32 0.85
CA PRO A 107 2.14 -12.64 -0.22
C PRO A 107 1.29 -13.61 -1.05
N ILE A 108 0.23 -13.11 -1.69
CA ILE A 108 -0.73 -13.97 -2.37
C ILE A 108 -0.12 -14.76 -3.54
N GLY A 109 0.92 -14.21 -4.19
CA GLY A 109 1.67 -14.92 -5.22
C GLY A 109 2.37 -16.18 -4.71
N GLN A 110 2.78 -16.22 -3.44
CA GLN A 110 3.33 -17.43 -2.82
C GLN A 110 2.23 -18.47 -2.59
N ILE A 111 1.08 -18.05 -2.07
CA ILE A 111 -0.08 -18.93 -1.84
C ILE A 111 -0.59 -19.52 -3.17
N MET A 112 -0.59 -18.73 -4.25
CA MET A 112 -0.95 -19.22 -5.58
C MET A 112 0.03 -20.29 -6.12
N VAL A 113 1.32 -20.19 -5.79
CA VAL A 113 2.33 -21.20 -6.16
C VAL A 113 2.18 -22.45 -5.30
N GLU A 114 1.98 -22.30 -4.00
CA GLU A 114 1.75 -23.42 -3.08
C GLU A 114 0.49 -24.21 -3.46
N LYS A 115 -0.57 -23.53 -3.93
CA LYS A 115 -1.78 -24.17 -4.47
C LYS A 115 -1.63 -24.73 -5.88
N GLY A 116 -0.51 -24.47 -6.57
CA GLY A 116 -0.28 -24.92 -7.94
C GLY A 116 -1.07 -24.15 -9.01
N PHE A 117 -1.70 -23.02 -8.66
CA PHE A 117 -2.40 -22.17 -9.62
C PHE A 117 -1.42 -21.42 -10.53
N LEU A 118 -0.24 -21.09 -10.00
CA LEU A 118 0.84 -20.42 -10.74
C LEU A 118 2.16 -21.15 -10.52
N ASN A 119 3.05 -21.08 -11.52
CA ASN A 119 4.45 -21.45 -11.36
C ASN A 119 5.33 -20.22 -11.08
N LYS A 120 6.57 -20.44 -10.61
CA LYS A 120 7.50 -19.35 -10.28
C LYS A 120 7.76 -18.39 -11.45
N GLN A 121 7.74 -18.87 -12.70
CA GLN A 121 7.96 -18.03 -13.87
C GLN A 121 6.76 -17.11 -14.15
N GLN A 122 5.55 -17.62 -14.01
CA GLN A 122 4.30 -16.86 -14.15
C GLN A 122 4.18 -15.80 -13.05
N VAL A 123 4.55 -16.14 -11.81
CA VAL A 123 4.62 -15.16 -10.70
C VAL A 123 5.56 -14.01 -11.03
N GLN A 124 6.77 -14.33 -11.52
CA GLN A 124 7.77 -13.34 -11.92
C GLN A 124 7.28 -12.46 -13.08
N ALA A 125 6.55 -13.02 -14.04
CA ALA A 125 5.97 -12.25 -15.14
C ALA A 125 4.92 -11.24 -14.65
N ILE A 126 4.05 -11.65 -13.72
CA ILE A 126 3.03 -10.76 -13.13
C ILE A 126 3.70 -9.65 -12.31
N LEU A 127 4.72 -9.97 -11.49
CA LEU A 127 5.46 -8.97 -10.70
C LEU A 127 6.11 -7.91 -11.60
N LYS A 128 6.77 -8.33 -12.69
CA LYS A 128 7.36 -7.38 -13.66
C LYS A 128 6.30 -6.48 -14.31
N ALA A 129 5.12 -7.02 -14.63
CA ALA A 129 4.01 -6.23 -15.17
C ALA A 129 3.48 -5.23 -14.13
N GLN A 130 3.40 -5.66 -12.87
CA GLN A 130 2.98 -4.81 -11.75
C GLN A 130 3.95 -3.64 -11.51
N GLU A 131 5.26 -3.89 -11.52
CA GLU A 131 6.29 -2.85 -11.38
C GLU A 131 6.20 -1.80 -12.49
N ARG A 132 5.96 -2.22 -13.73
CA ARG A 132 5.77 -1.31 -14.87
C ARG A 132 4.55 -0.42 -14.69
N LEU A 133 3.44 -0.98 -14.21
CA LEU A 133 2.22 -0.21 -13.95
C LEU A 133 2.40 0.75 -12.77
N LYS A 134 3.08 0.34 -11.69
CA LYS A 134 3.41 1.23 -10.56
C LYS A 134 4.25 2.42 -11.03
N LYS A 135 5.23 2.21 -11.92
CA LYS A 135 6.04 3.29 -12.51
C LYS A 135 5.21 4.29 -13.33
N ASN A 136 4.18 3.83 -14.04
CA ASN A 136 3.32 4.69 -14.86
C ASN A 136 2.23 5.42 -14.04
N LEU A 137 1.89 4.94 -12.84
CA LEU A 137 0.92 5.57 -11.95
C LEU A 137 1.55 6.61 -11.00
N GLY A 138 2.89 6.64 -10.92
CA GLY A 138 3.66 7.56 -10.07
C GLY A 138 4.49 8.56 -10.87
N GLY A 139 4.14 8.82 -12.13
CA GLY A 139 4.73 9.84 -13.00
C GLY A 139 3.71 10.88 -13.40
#